data_AF-A0A7S3LML1-F1
#
_entry.id   AF-A0A7S3LML1-F1
#
_cell.length_a   1.000
_cell.length_b   1.000
_cell.length_c   1.000
_cell.angle_alpha   90.00
_cell.angle_beta   90.00
_cell.angle_gamma   90.00
#
_symmetry.space_group_name_H-M   'P 1'
#
loop_
_entity.id
_entity.type
_entity.pdbx_description
1 polymer ?
#
loop_
_entity_poly.entity_id
_entity_poly.type
_entity_poly.pdbx_seq_one_letter_code
_entity_poly.pdbx_strand_id
1 'polypeptide(L)'
;FHAKHIIQTTGEPLAIRLLMDFPATSRDSTLPNNFSVAGDIVLIRVEIVDKSGMLVPTANNKVYFEMKGHGKFLGFGNGNPSSHESDKPFKNGFKQGSRSAFNGLARVVVASKVTPQFSESERLIEIFATADGLKPGRITWNF
;
A
#
# COMPACT_ATOMS: atom_id res chain seq x y z
N PHE A 1 -25.00 4.81 10.76
CA PHE A 1 -23.65 5.19 10.31
C PHE A 1 -23.53 6.71 10.42
N HIS A 2 -22.68 7.22 11.32
CA HIS A 2 -22.39 8.65 11.40
C HIS A 2 -21.05 8.90 10.70
N ALA A 3 -21.09 9.51 9.51
CA ALA A 3 -19.90 10.07 8.91
C ALA A 3 -19.58 11.39 9.63
N LYS A 4 -18.39 11.48 10.21
CA LYS A 4 -17.88 12.72 10.81
C LYS A 4 -17.02 13.43 9.78
N HIS A 5 -17.37 14.67 9.45
CA HIS A 5 -16.60 15.51 8.53
C HIS A 5 -16.02 16.69 9.30
N ILE A 6 -14.70 16.77 9.39
CA ILE A 6 -13.97 17.89 9.99
C ILE A 6 -13.06 18.45 8.90
N ILE A 7 -13.22 19.73 8.56
CA ILE A 7 -12.33 20.46 7.64
C ILE A 7 -11.38 21.29 8.50
N GLN A 8 -10.09 21.09 8.33
CA GLN A 8 -9.04 21.87 8.98
C GLN A 8 -7.92 22.14 7.98
N THR A 9 -7.28 23.30 8.08
CA THR A 9 -6.09 23.62 7.29
C THR A 9 -4.95 22.69 7.70
N THR A 10 -4.42 21.93 6.74
CA THR A 10 -3.24 21.09 6.95
C THR A 10 -1.96 21.87 6.68
N GLY A 11 -0.85 21.42 7.27
CA GLY A 11 0.47 21.93 6.94
C GLY A 11 1.04 21.36 5.64
N GLU A 12 2.32 21.65 5.40
CA GLU A 12 3.08 21.10 4.29
C GLU A 12 3.24 19.57 4.40
N PRO A 13 3.32 18.84 3.27
CA PRO A 13 3.66 17.42 3.23
C PRO A 13 4.95 17.11 4.01
N LEU A 14 4.90 16.13 4.90
CA LEU A 14 6.07 15.73 5.70
C LEU A 14 6.36 14.24 5.65
N ALA A 15 5.34 13.38 5.56
CA ALA A 15 5.51 11.94 5.68
C ALA A 15 4.55 11.15 4.80
N ILE A 16 4.91 9.89 4.55
CA ILE A 16 4.04 8.90 3.93
C ILE A 16 3.49 7.98 5.03
N ARG A 17 2.17 7.82 5.07
CA ARG A 17 1.49 6.83 5.91
C ARG A 17 0.91 5.72 5.02
N LEU A 18 1.16 4.46 5.39
CA LEU A 18 0.62 3.27 4.74
C LEU A 18 -0.41 2.62 5.65
N LEU A 19 -1.60 2.32 5.13
CA LEU A 19 -2.68 1.67 5.87
C LEU A 19 -3.25 0.52 5.05
N MET A 20 -3.41 -0.65 5.65
CA MET A 20 -4.16 -1.75 5.02
C MET A 20 -5.67 -1.51 5.18
N ASP A 21 -6.42 -1.63 4.09
CA ASP A 21 -7.87 -1.73 4.17
C ASP A 21 -8.23 -3.20 4.48
N PHE A 22 -8.84 -3.43 5.65
CA PHE A 22 -9.17 -4.76 6.20
C PHE A 22 -10.52 -5.33 5.70
N PRO A 23 -10.73 -6.66 5.83
CA PRO A 23 -9.81 -7.64 6.41
C PRO A 23 -8.95 -8.37 5.37
N ALA A 24 -7.66 -8.51 5.69
CA ALA A 24 -6.84 -9.61 5.18
C ALA A 24 -7.64 -10.90 5.37
N THR A 25 -7.83 -11.63 4.28
CA THR A 25 -8.80 -12.69 4.07
C THR A 25 -8.82 -13.75 5.18
N SER A 26 -10.03 -14.18 5.54
CA SER A 26 -10.31 -15.23 6.51
C SER A 26 -9.61 -16.53 6.11
N ARG A 27 -8.73 -17.05 6.97
CA ARG A 27 -8.35 -18.47 6.98
C ARG A 27 -9.58 -19.29 7.38
N ASP A 28 -10.39 -19.72 6.41
CA ASP A 28 -11.37 -20.78 6.66
C ASP A 28 -10.63 -22.12 6.63
N SER A 29 -10.30 -22.62 7.82
CA SER A 29 -9.61 -23.91 7.99
C SER A 29 -10.52 -25.13 7.76
N THR A 30 -11.78 -24.95 7.34
CA THR A 30 -12.76 -26.04 7.21
C THR A 30 -13.00 -26.50 5.76
N LEU A 31 -12.40 -25.86 4.76
CA LEU A 31 -12.56 -26.26 3.35
C LEU A 31 -11.60 -27.43 2.98
N PRO A 32 -12.13 -28.53 2.39
CA PRO A 32 -11.39 -29.77 2.13
C PRO A 32 -10.38 -29.68 0.97
N ASN A 33 -10.32 -28.52 0.32
CA ASN A 33 -9.34 -28.11 -0.65
C ASN A 33 -8.82 -26.75 -0.19
N ASN A 34 -7.59 -26.73 0.32
CA ASN A 34 -6.89 -25.57 0.87
C ASN A 34 -6.54 -24.51 -0.21
N PHE A 35 -7.49 -24.19 -1.08
CA PHE A 35 -7.46 -23.10 -2.05
C PHE A 35 -7.99 -21.85 -1.35
N SER A 36 -7.09 -21.04 -0.78
CA SER A 36 -7.25 -19.61 -1.01
C SER A 36 -7.13 -19.42 -2.52
N VAL A 37 -8.27 -19.17 -3.17
CA VAL A 37 -8.34 -18.98 -4.62
C VAL A 37 -7.65 -17.63 -4.90
N ALA A 38 -6.36 -17.71 -5.26
CA ALA A 38 -5.37 -16.63 -5.27
C ALA A 38 -4.91 -16.20 -3.86
N GLY A 39 -3.60 -16.02 -3.68
CA GLY A 39 -3.04 -15.54 -2.43
C GLY A 39 -3.63 -14.23 -1.98
N ASP A 40 -3.74 -14.06 -0.67
CA ASP A 40 -4.40 -12.94 -0.01
C ASP A 40 -4.04 -11.62 -0.71
N ILE A 41 -5.06 -10.98 -1.28
CA ILE A 41 -4.91 -9.68 -1.92
C ILE A 41 -5.13 -8.61 -0.86
N VAL A 42 -4.14 -7.76 -0.69
CA VAL A 42 -4.18 -6.65 0.26
C VAL A 42 -4.21 -5.33 -0.50
N LEU A 43 -5.18 -4.50 -0.15
CA LEU A 43 -5.30 -3.12 -0.60
C LEU A 43 -4.62 -2.22 0.42
N ILE A 44 -3.57 -1.52 -0.02
CA ILE A 44 -2.85 -0.56 0.82
C ILE A 44 -3.19 0.84 0.35
N ARG A 45 -3.67 1.65 1.28
CA ARG A 45 -3.83 3.09 1.13
C ARG A 45 -2.50 3.76 1.43
N VAL A 46 -2.12 4.68 0.55
CA VAL A 46 -0.96 5.55 0.69
C VAL A 46 -1.50 6.95 0.95
N GLU A 47 -1.06 7.57 2.04
CA GLU A 47 -1.47 8.90 2.43
C GLU A 47 -0.24 9.80 2.58
N ILE A 48 -0.29 10.99 2.00
CA ILE A 48 0.69 12.05 2.26
C ILE A 48 0.16 12.90 3.41
N VAL A 49 0.92 12.97 4.49
CA VAL A 49 0.48 13.61 5.73
C VAL A 49 1.44 14.71 6.17
N ASP A 50 0.89 15.71 6.86
CA ASP A 50 1.66 16.78 7.49
C ASP A 50 2.30 16.33 8.82
N LYS A 51 2.93 17.28 9.51
CA LYS A 51 3.55 17.06 10.83
C LYS A 51 2.60 16.57 11.92
N SER A 52 1.30 16.84 11.78
CA SER A 52 0.25 16.44 12.71
C SER A 52 -0.39 15.11 12.31
N GLY A 53 0.06 14.50 11.22
CA GLY A 53 -0.53 13.27 10.68
C GLY A 53 -1.84 13.49 9.93
N MET A 54 -2.17 14.73 9.57
CA MET A 54 -3.34 15.08 8.79
C MET A 54 -3.05 14.89 7.29
N LEU A 55 -4.00 14.30 6.56
CA LEU A 55 -3.90 14.13 5.10
C LEU A 55 -3.80 15.49 4.42
N VAL A 56 -2.75 15.72 3.62
CA VAL A 56 -2.58 16.97 2.86
C VAL A 56 -3.36 16.87 1.55
N PRO A 57 -4.49 17.59 1.38
CA PRO A 57 -5.42 17.36 0.27
C PRO A 57 -4.94 17.91 -1.08
N THR A 58 -3.80 18.59 -1.10
CA THR A 58 -3.17 19.15 -2.31
C THR A 58 -1.90 18.40 -2.73
N ALA A 59 -1.47 17.40 -1.95
CA ALA A 59 -0.21 16.71 -2.18
C ALA A 59 -0.27 15.77 -3.38
N ASN A 60 0.72 15.87 -4.27
CA ASN A 60 0.84 15.06 -5.49
C ASN A 60 2.23 14.39 -5.62
N ASN A 61 2.91 14.15 -4.50
CA ASN A 61 4.26 13.61 -4.47
C ASN A 61 4.36 12.26 -5.20
N LYS A 62 5.42 12.06 -5.98
CA LYS A 62 5.74 10.77 -6.62
C LYS A 62 6.27 9.80 -5.57
N VAL A 63 5.51 8.74 -5.31
CA VAL A 63 5.89 7.70 -4.34
C VAL A 63 6.49 6.50 -5.06
N TYR A 64 7.61 5.99 -4.55
CA TYR A 64 8.27 4.77 -4.99
C TYR A 64 8.12 3.68 -3.95
N PHE A 65 7.91 2.43 -4.41
CA PHE A 65 7.64 1.30 -3.54
C PHE A 65 8.72 0.24 -3.65
N GLU A 66 9.06 -0.35 -2.51
CA GLU A 66 9.90 -1.55 -2.37
C GLU A 66 9.14 -2.56 -1.51
N MET A 67 9.24 -3.84 -1.86
CA MET A 67 8.72 -4.96 -1.07
C MET A 67 9.84 -5.93 -0.71
N LYS A 68 9.77 -6.42 0.53
CA LYS A 68 10.52 -7.59 1.00
C LYS A 68 9.54 -8.70 1.41
N GLY A 69 10.03 -9.94 1.37
CA GLY A 69 9.22 -11.13 1.64
C GLY A 69 8.57 -11.71 0.39
N HIS A 70 7.71 -12.71 0.60
CA HIS A 70 7.12 -13.52 -0.48
C HIS A 70 5.80 -12.94 -0.99
N GLY A 71 5.84 -11.69 -1.44
CA GLY A 71 4.70 -11.01 -2.07
C GLY A 71 5.00 -10.55 -3.50
N LYS A 72 3.98 -9.98 -4.15
CA LYS A 72 4.08 -9.35 -5.46
C LYS A 72 3.17 -8.12 -5.51
N PHE A 73 3.70 -7.00 -6.01
CA PHE A 73 2.86 -5.89 -6.45
C PHE A 73 2.04 -6.32 -7.67
N LEU A 74 0.71 -6.20 -7.58
CA LEU A 74 -0.18 -6.42 -8.72
C LEU A 74 -0.40 -5.14 -9.51
N GLY A 75 -0.48 -4.01 -8.81
CA GLY A 75 -0.59 -2.71 -9.46
C GLY A 75 -0.71 -1.55 -8.49
N PHE A 76 -0.77 -0.35 -9.07
CA PHE A 76 -0.81 0.93 -8.38
C PHE A 76 -1.92 1.80 -8.98
N GLY A 77 -2.46 2.73 -8.19
CA GLY A 77 -3.46 3.67 -8.67
C GLY A 77 -3.58 4.89 -7.77
N ASN A 78 -4.19 5.96 -8.24
CA ASN A 78 -4.43 7.18 -7.46
C ASN A 78 -5.78 7.85 -7.74
N GLY A 79 -6.56 7.33 -8.71
CA GLY A 79 -7.87 7.86 -9.08
C GLY A 79 -7.84 9.15 -9.90
N ASN A 80 -6.66 9.62 -10.34
CA ASN A 80 -6.57 10.76 -11.26
C ASN A 80 -6.89 10.30 -12.70
N PRO A 81 -8.01 10.73 -13.30
CA PRO A 81 -8.42 10.30 -14.65
C PRO A 81 -7.47 10.79 -15.75
N SER A 82 -6.69 11.84 -15.49
CA SER A 82 -5.72 12.40 -16.42
C SER A 82 -4.31 11.82 -16.25
N SER A 83 -4.10 10.88 -15.33
CA SER A 83 -2.78 10.28 -15.11
C SER A 83 -2.50 9.21 -16.18
N HIS A 84 -1.35 9.35 -16.84
CA HIS A 84 -0.81 8.36 -17.79
C HIS A 84 0.35 7.55 -17.19
N GLU A 85 0.53 7.59 -15.88
CA GLU A 85 1.54 6.77 -15.21
C GLU A 85 1.20 5.28 -15.33
N SER A 86 2.22 4.41 -15.38
CA SER A 86 1.98 2.97 -15.39
C SER A 86 1.30 2.51 -14.09
N ASP A 87 0.24 1.72 -14.23
CA ASP A 87 -0.38 1.00 -13.10
C ASP A 87 0.38 -0.31 -12.79
N LYS A 88 1.29 -0.74 -13.68
CA LYS A 88 2.03 -2.00 -13.55
C LYS A 88 3.34 -1.82 -12.78
N PRO A 89 3.76 -2.82 -12.00
CA PRO A 89 5.07 -2.87 -11.39
C PRO A 89 6.18 -2.91 -12.44
N PHE A 90 7.33 -2.37 -12.05
CA PHE A 90 8.58 -2.41 -12.80
C PHE A 90 9.71 -2.70 -11.82
N LYS A 91 10.94 -2.92 -12.29
CA LYS A 91 12.10 -3.03 -11.40
C LYS A 91 13.22 -2.12 -11.87
N ASN A 92 13.66 -1.20 -11.01
CA ASN A 92 14.83 -0.35 -11.21
C ASN A 92 15.57 -0.20 -9.88
N GLY A 93 16.68 -0.93 -9.71
CA GLY A 93 17.32 -1.10 -8.42
C GLY A 93 16.37 -1.73 -7.40
N PHE A 94 16.23 -1.09 -6.23
CA PHE A 94 15.29 -1.50 -5.17
C PHE A 94 13.84 -1.06 -5.42
N LYS A 95 13.60 -0.14 -6.36
CA LYS A 95 12.27 0.36 -6.69
C LYS A 95 11.53 -0.67 -7.53
N GLN A 96 10.37 -1.11 -7.04
CA GLN A 96 9.54 -2.17 -7.64
C GLN A 96 8.20 -1.62 -8.21
N GLY A 97 8.02 -0.31 -8.16
CA GLY A 97 6.86 0.39 -8.68
C GLY A 97 6.83 1.84 -8.21
N SER A 98 5.92 2.62 -8.76
CA SER A 98 5.73 4.00 -8.35
C SER A 98 4.37 4.54 -8.74
N ARG A 99 3.85 5.48 -7.95
CA ARG A 99 2.64 6.23 -8.30
C ARG A 99 2.65 7.59 -7.61
N SER A 100 2.27 8.64 -8.34
CA SER A 100 2.03 9.94 -7.70
C SER A 100 0.79 9.87 -6.83
N ALA A 101 0.83 10.52 -5.66
CA ALA A 101 -0.39 10.83 -4.95
C ALA A 101 -1.28 11.74 -5.81
N PHE A 102 -2.58 11.67 -5.56
CA PHE A 102 -3.56 12.61 -6.07
C PHE A 102 -4.43 13.06 -4.90
N ASN A 103 -4.41 14.36 -4.62
CA ASN A 103 -5.05 14.93 -3.42
C ASN A 103 -4.62 14.23 -2.12
N GLY A 104 -3.33 13.93 -2.02
CA GLY A 104 -2.72 13.26 -0.88
C GLY A 104 -2.86 11.74 -0.86
N LEU A 105 -3.53 11.13 -1.84
CA LEU A 105 -3.84 9.69 -1.81
C LEU A 105 -3.26 8.91 -2.99
N ALA A 106 -2.83 7.68 -2.72
CA ALA A 106 -2.60 6.66 -3.72
C ALA A 106 -2.99 5.27 -3.17
N ARG A 107 -2.93 4.26 -4.02
CA ARG A 107 -3.29 2.87 -3.75
C ARG A 107 -2.24 1.92 -4.29
N VAL A 108 -2.04 0.84 -3.56
CA VAL A 108 -1.19 -0.29 -3.95
C VAL A 108 -1.98 -1.57 -3.75
N VAL A 109 -1.92 -2.46 -4.74
CA VAL A 109 -2.51 -3.80 -4.68
C VAL A 109 -1.38 -4.81 -4.60
N VAL A 110 -1.45 -5.67 -3.59
CA VAL A 110 -0.41 -6.65 -3.27
C VAL A 110 -1.05 -8.02 -3.19
N ALA A 111 -0.38 -9.04 -3.74
CA ALA A 111 -0.72 -10.43 -3.49
C ALA A 111 0.39 -11.11 -2.70
N SER A 112 0.03 -11.94 -1.73
CA SER A 112 0.95 -12.91 -1.13
C SER A 112 1.16 -14.11 -2.06
N LYS A 113 2.32 -14.77 -1.94
CA LYS A 113 2.57 -16.05 -2.59
C LYS A 113 2.12 -17.17 -1.66
N VAL A 114 1.16 -17.99 -2.08
CA VAL A 114 0.68 -19.12 -1.28
C VAL A 114 1.54 -20.35 -1.53
N THR A 115 2.22 -20.82 -0.49
CA THR A 115 2.74 -22.20 -0.43
C THR A 115 2.59 -22.69 1.01
N PRO A 116 2.10 -23.93 1.22
CA PRO A 116 1.96 -24.49 2.57
C PRO A 116 3.29 -24.65 3.31
N GLN A 117 4.43 -24.53 2.62
CA GLN A 117 5.76 -24.80 3.16
C GLN A 117 6.44 -23.59 3.81
N PHE A 118 5.89 -22.38 3.69
CA PHE A 118 6.50 -21.19 4.30
C PHE A 118 6.40 -21.21 5.82
N SER A 119 7.55 -21.02 6.47
CA SER A 119 7.68 -20.70 7.88
C SER A 119 7.10 -19.32 8.22
N GLU A 120 6.91 -19.02 9.50
CA GLU A 120 6.38 -17.72 9.96
C GLU A 120 7.21 -16.53 9.45
N SER A 121 8.54 -16.63 9.41
CA SER A 121 9.40 -15.56 8.89
C SER A 121 9.28 -15.40 7.37
N GLU A 122 8.94 -16.46 6.64
CA GLU A 122 8.72 -16.43 5.18
C GLU A 122 7.31 -15.94 4.83
N ARG A 123 6.41 -15.86 5.81
CA ARG A 123 5.06 -15.29 5.68
C ARG A 123 5.02 -13.79 5.93
N LEU A 124 6.13 -13.18 6.33
CA LEU A 124 6.22 -11.74 6.54
C LEU A 124 6.33 -11.01 5.20
N ILE A 125 5.39 -10.12 4.92
CA ILE A 125 5.52 -9.13 3.84
C ILE A 125 5.79 -7.77 4.47
N GLU A 126 6.73 -7.06 3.86
CA GLU A 126 7.09 -5.71 4.26
C GLU A 126 7.12 -4.81 3.03
N ILE A 127 6.50 -3.64 3.14
CA ILE A 127 6.52 -2.62 2.10
C ILE A 127 7.09 -1.33 2.65
N PHE A 128 8.00 -0.74 1.87
CA PHE A 128 8.54 0.60 2.06
C PHE A 128 8.01 1.52 0.96
N ALA A 129 7.66 2.74 1.35
CA ALA A 129 7.26 3.82 0.45
C ALA A 129 8.17 5.03 0.69
N THR A 130 8.72 5.59 -0.39
CA THR A 130 9.64 6.73 -0.36
C THR A 130 9.21 7.80 -1.36
N ALA A 131 9.48 9.06 -1.04
CA ALA A 131 9.31 10.20 -1.95
C ALA A 131 10.29 11.29 -1.56
N ASP A 132 10.70 12.11 -2.52
CA ASP A 132 11.67 13.19 -2.28
C ASP A 132 11.11 14.18 -1.24
N GLY A 133 11.93 14.50 -0.23
CA GLY A 133 11.57 15.43 0.85
C GLY A 133 10.61 14.89 1.91
N LEU A 134 10.10 13.65 1.79
CA LEU A 134 9.18 13.06 2.76
C LEU A 134 9.84 11.99 3.62
N LYS A 135 9.43 11.90 4.89
CA LYS A 135 9.73 10.75 5.73
C LYS A 135 9.08 9.49 5.13
N PRO A 136 9.81 8.37 5.02
CA PRO A 136 9.29 7.17 4.39
C PRO A 136 8.20 6.51 5.22
N GLY A 137 7.30 5.80 4.54
CA GLY A 137 6.27 4.96 5.15
C GLY A 137 6.67 3.49 5.11
N ARG A 138 6.28 2.72 6.12
CA ARG A 138 6.52 1.28 6.21
C ARG A 138 5.27 0.57 6.72
N ILE A 139 4.97 -0.60 6.17
CA ILE A 139 3.93 -1.50 6.72
C ILE A 139 4.39 -2.96 6.60
N THR A 140 3.99 -3.77 7.58
CA THR A 140 4.39 -5.16 7.69
C THR A 140 3.21 -6.01 8.17
N TRP A 141 3.04 -7.20 7.59
CA TRP A 141 2.00 -8.15 7.99
C TRP A 141 2.39 -9.59 7.64
N ASN A 142 1.69 -10.56 8.24
CA ASN A 142 1.82 -11.99 7.94
C ASN A 142 0.62 -12.51 7.12
N PHE A 143 0.84 -13.55 6.32
CA PHE A 143 -0.21 -14.28 5.56
C PHE A 143 -0.19 -15.81 5.83
#